data_AF-A0A840IMU9-F1
#
_entry.id   AF-A0A840IMU9-F1
#
_cell.length_a   1.000
_cell.length_b   1.000
_cell.length_c   1.000
_cell.angle_alpha   90.00
_cell.angle_beta   90.00
_cell.angle_gamma   90.00
#
_symmetry.space_group_name_H-M   'P 1'
#
loop_
_entity.id
_entity.type
_entity.pdbx_description
1 polymer ?
#
loop_
_entity_poly.entity_id
_entity_poly.type
_entity_poly.pdbx_seq_one_letter_code
_entity_poly.pdbx_strand_id
1 'polypeptide(L)'
;MPRRARPADDSGAAPHQHPADPSANPGHPPRTRRPRAAGPREDPGSSEGVPRRAPRRTGDTPPPAGRRRSTGETPVPGRRRVPDDPSRQPTGGISTPGSHPNAPEHTTRPEADTPPESLVRKGFRRAFAGVNRHRDHGGDHGDGHGHGHGHGPAAPASKRVRTLLVWLLAPLAVATVAAMIVLYPWGKALPDSAVPQGTPVQASITTATSGPCLQPGQVQVGTQPGPDDKPCLTVDLRMTDGPAAGKPLRLTVPIEPGTPRFSAGDDVVLTYNGGDALDPQSFQLVDFQRGTPLVLLAALFAAAVLVLGRWQGLAALVALALSFVVIVLFVLPAILAGESPLLVAIAGAGAIMFLALYLTHGLSARTSVAVLGTLVSLALIGVLSAIFSAAASLTGLGDSTTTLIGSLGHGIDARGLLLAGVVIGALGVLDDVTVTQTSAVWELRRANPSLGWRELYGSGLRIGRDHVGSAVNTLVMAYAGAALPVMLYSAISGVGLGALLGSEDIASEIIRTLAGSVGIVAAVPVTTVLAALIASREPVDHLVSTTNPPESHQ
;
A
#
# COMPACT_ATOMS: atom_id res chain seq x y z
N MET A 1 79.80 10.13 -2.97
CA MET A 1 79.99 11.34 -3.81
C MET A 1 79.04 11.27 -5.02
N PRO A 2 78.76 12.39 -5.74
CA PRO A 2 77.44 12.60 -6.35
C PRO A 2 77.49 13.13 -7.81
N ARG A 3 76.45 13.88 -8.23
CA ARG A 3 76.22 14.74 -9.43
C ARG A 3 75.21 14.12 -10.42
N ARG A 4 74.37 14.88 -11.15
CA ARG A 4 73.94 16.32 -11.20
C ARG A 4 72.63 16.36 -12.06
N ALA A 5 71.83 17.42 -12.20
CA ALA A 5 71.90 18.84 -11.77
C ALA A 5 70.51 19.35 -11.28
N ARG A 6 70.30 20.67 -11.24
CA ARG A 6 69.12 21.40 -10.70
C ARG A 6 68.50 22.33 -11.78
N PRO A 7 67.45 23.16 -11.50
CA PRO A 7 66.55 23.71 -12.53
C PRO A 7 67.01 25.08 -13.10
N ALA A 8 66.10 25.78 -13.76
CA ALA A 8 66.20 27.19 -14.11
C ALA A 8 65.00 27.97 -13.53
N ASP A 9 65.29 29.12 -12.91
CA ASP A 9 64.38 30.28 -12.79
C ASP A 9 64.26 30.97 -14.19
N ASP A 10 63.53 32.05 -14.46
CA ASP A 10 63.27 33.33 -13.76
C ASP A 10 62.08 34.02 -14.53
N SER A 11 61.45 35.14 -14.19
CA SER A 11 61.73 36.24 -13.24
C SER A 11 60.53 37.19 -13.06
N GLY A 12 60.38 37.78 -11.86
CA GLY A 12 59.71 39.08 -11.61
C GLY A 12 58.18 39.17 -11.71
N ALA A 13 57.49 40.11 -11.05
CA ALA A 13 57.90 41.03 -9.97
C ALA A 13 56.66 41.55 -9.19
N ALA A 14 56.85 42.02 -7.95
CA ALA A 14 55.85 42.75 -7.15
C ALA A 14 56.37 44.17 -6.83
N PRO A 15 55.53 45.13 -6.42
CA PRO A 15 55.36 45.34 -4.96
C PRO A 15 54.01 45.97 -4.47
N HIS A 16 53.59 45.57 -3.25
CA HIS A 16 52.90 46.38 -2.19
C HIS A 16 51.56 47.14 -2.51
N GLN A 17 50.69 47.54 -1.56
CA GLN A 17 50.73 47.57 -0.08
C GLN A 17 49.31 47.56 0.56
N HIS A 18 49.10 46.69 1.57
CA HIS A 18 48.24 46.69 2.79
C HIS A 18 46.89 47.49 2.98
N PRO A 19 46.09 47.19 4.05
CA PRO A 19 44.64 47.49 4.14
C PRO A 19 44.20 48.36 5.36
N ALA A 20 42.89 48.59 5.52
CA ALA A 20 42.24 48.92 6.80
C ALA A 20 40.72 48.58 6.78
N ASP A 21 40.08 48.56 7.96
CA ASP A 21 38.67 48.17 8.20
C ASP A 21 37.85 49.34 8.86
N PRO A 22 36.87 49.19 9.79
CA PRO A 22 35.45 49.48 9.49
C PRO A 22 34.79 50.70 10.21
N SER A 23 33.50 50.91 9.90
CA SER A 23 32.38 51.37 10.78
C SER A 23 31.78 52.80 10.67
N ALA A 24 30.58 52.94 11.26
CA ALA A 24 29.77 54.14 11.56
C ALA A 24 28.76 54.70 10.52
N ASN A 25 27.68 55.31 11.04
CA ASN A 25 26.40 55.72 10.39
C ASN A 25 25.92 57.05 11.05
N PRO A 26 25.33 58.06 10.35
CA PRO A 26 23.86 58.26 10.40
C PRO A 26 23.16 59.11 9.26
N GLY A 27 21.84 58.91 9.06
CA GLY A 27 20.86 60.02 9.14
C GLY A 27 20.20 60.73 7.92
N HIS A 28 19.05 60.20 7.45
CA HIS A 28 17.77 60.94 7.17
C HIS A 28 17.60 61.95 5.95
N PRO A 29 16.36 62.46 5.61
CA PRO A 29 15.87 62.55 4.21
C PRO A 29 15.21 63.89 3.73
N PRO A 30 14.71 63.95 2.47
CA PRO A 30 13.38 64.52 2.15
C PRO A 30 12.56 63.63 1.15
N ARG A 31 11.21 63.58 1.04
CA ARG A 31 10.12 64.59 0.86
C ARG A 31 10.23 65.40 -0.46
N THR A 32 9.24 65.59 -1.36
CA THR A 32 7.79 65.24 -1.52
C THR A 32 7.47 65.06 -3.04
N ARG A 33 6.32 64.60 -3.56
CA ARG A 33 5.00 65.31 -3.68
C ARG A 33 3.91 64.43 -4.33
N ARG A 34 2.63 64.78 -4.11
CA ARG A 34 1.40 64.29 -4.82
C ARG A 34 0.65 65.53 -5.36
N PRO A 35 -0.24 65.45 -6.38
CA PRO A 35 -1.68 65.45 -6.05
C PRO A 35 -2.69 64.83 -7.05
N ARG A 36 -3.79 64.29 -6.47
CA ARG A 36 -5.22 64.28 -6.93
C ARG A 36 -5.65 63.68 -8.29
N ALA A 37 -6.93 63.29 -8.32
CA ALA A 37 -7.65 62.58 -9.39
C ALA A 37 -8.93 63.31 -9.79
N ALA A 38 -9.55 62.95 -10.94
CA ALA A 38 -11.00 63.08 -11.21
C ALA A 38 -11.46 62.35 -12.51
N GLY A 39 -12.61 61.67 -12.45
CA GLY A 39 -13.68 61.62 -13.48
C GLY A 39 -13.45 61.01 -14.89
N PRO A 40 -14.31 60.06 -15.35
CA PRO A 40 -14.38 59.60 -16.75
C PRO A 40 -15.54 60.22 -17.56
N ARG A 41 -15.41 60.20 -18.90
CA ARG A 41 -16.42 60.42 -19.97
C ARG A 41 -15.98 59.61 -21.22
N GLU A 42 -16.83 58.84 -21.90
CA GLU A 42 -17.86 59.23 -22.93
C GLU A 42 -17.23 59.92 -24.15
N ASP A 43 -17.48 59.55 -25.43
CA ASP A 43 -18.26 58.48 -26.11
C ASP A 43 -17.83 58.48 -27.63
N PRO A 44 -18.53 58.01 -28.70
CA PRO A 44 -19.65 57.05 -28.87
C PRO A 44 -19.40 55.96 -29.96
N GLY A 45 -20.37 55.07 -30.26
CA GLY A 45 -20.18 54.02 -31.29
C GLY A 45 -21.33 53.25 -31.97
N SER A 46 -22.62 53.34 -31.56
CA SER A 46 -23.81 52.71 -32.22
C SER A 46 -23.83 51.14 -32.36
N SER A 47 -24.97 50.43 -32.43
CA SER A 47 -26.36 50.79 -32.74
C SER A 47 -27.40 49.85 -32.08
N GLU A 48 -28.57 50.41 -31.68
CA GLU A 48 -29.91 49.75 -31.53
C GLU A 48 -30.07 48.55 -30.54
N GLY A 49 -31.22 48.33 -29.87
CA GLY A 49 -32.47 49.10 -29.75
C GLY A 49 -33.35 48.58 -28.59
N VAL A 50 -34.07 49.49 -27.91
CA VAL A 50 -34.97 49.25 -26.75
C VAL A 50 -36.37 49.87 -27.06
N PRO A 51 -37.42 49.98 -26.20
CA PRO A 51 -37.67 49.55 -24.81
C PRO A 51 -38.92 48.61 -24.71
N ARG A 52 -39.71 48.35 -23.64
CA ARG A 52 -39.86 48.60 -22.16
C ARG A 52 -40.80 47.45 -21.64
N ARG A 53 -41.42 47.33 -20.44
CA ARG A 53 -41.69 48.14 -19.22
C ARG A 53 -41.97 47.18 -18.01
N ALA A 54 -42.32 47.71 -16.85
CA ALA A 54 -42.92 47.03 -15.66
C ALA A 54 -43.98 48.01 -15.04
N PRO A 55 -44.59 47.85 -13.81
CA PRO A 55 -44.49 46.78 -12.78
C PRO A 55 -45.81 46.45 -11.98
N ARG A 56 -45.67 45.70 -10.86
CA ARG A 56 -46.44 45.73 -9.56
C ARG A 56 -47.72 44.86 -9.30
N ARG A 57 -47.64 44.18 -8.13
CA ARG A 57 -48.61 44.02 -7.00
C ARG A 57 -49.68 42.88 -6.94
N THR A 58 -49.49 42.01 -5.93
CA THR A 58 -50.44 41.51 -4.89
C THR A 58 -51.85 41.00 -5.22
N GLY A 59 -52.21 39.81 -4.73
CA GLY A 59 -53.59 39.49 -4.30
C GLY A 59 -54.05 38.02 -4.39
N ASP A 60 -54.29 37.41 -3.23
CA ASP A 60 -55.39 36.47 -2.89
C ASP A 60 -55.55 35.07 -3.54
N THR A 61 -56.34 34.23 -2.84
CA THR A 61 -56.64 32.79 -3.03
C THR A 61 -57.95 32.44 -2.27
N PRO A 62 -58.58 31.24 -2.41
CA PRO A 62 -58.68 30.33 -3.56
C PRO A 62 -60.18 30.01 -3.97
N PRO A 63 -60.72 28.77 -3.87
CA PRO A 63 -61.05 27.79 -4.95
C PRO A 63 -62.61 27.69 -5.18
N PRO A 64 -63.33 26.57 -5.53
CA PRO A 64 -62.95 25.18 -5.90
C PRO A 64 -63.78 24.45 -7.02
N ALA A 65 -63.45 23.17 -7.24
CA ALA A 65 -64.21 22.10 -7.96
C ALA A 65 -64.42 22.32 -9.49
N GLY A 66 -64.70 21.31 -10.34
CA GLY A 66 -64.91 19.85 -10.27
C GLY A 66 -65.26 19.37 -11.70
N ARG A 67 -65.51 18.11 -12.09
CA ARG A 67 -65.76 16.82 -11.41
C ARG A 67 -65.74 15.67 -12.48
N ARG A 68 -65.15 14.50 -12.16
CA ARG A 68 -65.71 13.12 -12.39
C ARG A 68 -65.90 12.59 -13.86
N ARG A 69 -66.08 11.27 -14.17
CA ARG A 69 -66.05 9.99 -13.40
C ARG A 69 -65.96 8.71 -14.28
N SER A 70 -65.42 7.61 -13.69
CA SER A 70 -65.87 6.16 -13.63
C SER A 70 -66.46 5.43 -14.86
N THR A 71 -66.65 4.10 -14.92
CA THR A 71 -66.65 2.93 -13.96
C THR A 71 -65.79 1.76 -14.53
N GLY A 72 -65.50 0.63 -13.86
CA GLY A 72 -65.83 0.04 -12.53
C GLY A 72 -65.23 -1.39 -12.40
N GLU A 73 -65.49 -2.25 -11.40
CA GLU A 73 -66.19 -2.04 -10.12
C GLU A 73 -65.68 -2.96 -8.95
N THR A 74 -66.30 -4.11 -8.57
CA THR A 74 -66.03 -4.88 -7.29
C THR A 74 -66.69 -6.30 -7.26
N PRO A 75 -66.78 -7.15 -6.16
CA PRO A 75 -66.46 -6.98 -4.70
C PRO A 75 -65.73 -8.16 -3.96
N VAL A 76 -65.56 -8.00 -2.62
CA VAL A 76 -65.00 -8.93 -1.61
C VAL A 76 -66.10 -9.44 -0.64
N PRO A 77 -65.82 -10.35 0.33
CA PRO A 77 -65.75 -9.95 1.76
C PRO A 77 -64.66 -10.70 2.57
N GLY A 78 -64.16 -10.31 3.77
CA GLY A 78 -64.39 -9.23 4.78
C GLY A 78 -63.31 -9.41 5.89
N ARG A 79 -63.27 -8.98 7.17
CA ARG A 79 -63.91 -8.10 8.22
C ARG A 79 -62.82 -8.02 9.37
N ARG A 80 -62.68 -7.15 10.38
CA ARG A 80 -63.36 -6.03 11.10
C ARG A 80 -62.24 -5.02 11.51
N ARG A 81 -62.43 -3.69 11.53
CA ARG A 81 -62.88 -2.77 12.63
C ARG A 81 -62.00 -2.70 13.92
N VAL A 82 -61.35 -1.62 14.41
CA VAL A 82 -61.37 -0.10 14.24
C VAL A 82 -62.45 0.60 15.13
N PRO A 83 -62.26 1.79 15.80
CA PRO A 83 -61.06 2.56 16.32
C PRO A 83 -61.26 3.42 17.65
N ASP A 84 -60.33 4.36 17.95
CA ASP A 84 -60.48 5.80 18.39
C ASP A 84 -59.72 6.40 19.64
N ASP A 85 -59.64 7.75 19.67
CA ASP A 85 -58.64 8.73 20.24
C ASP A 85 -59.33 9.72 21.27
N PRO A 86 -58.89 10.97 21.65
CA PRO A 86 -57.57 11.67 21.85
C PRO A 86 -57.37 12.37 23.24
N SER A 87 -56.18 12.99 23.52
CA SER A 87 -56.09 14.43 23.97
C SER A 87 -54.69 15.06 24.30
N ARG A 88 -54.45 16.27 23.73
CA ARG A 88 -53.75 17.52 24.21
C ARG A 88 -52.34 17.57 24.90
N GLN A 89 -51.36 18.09 24.13
CA GLN A 89 -50.53 19.33 24.27
C GLN A 89 -49.74 19.77 25.55
N PRO A 90 -48.67 20.62 25.43
CA PRO A 90 -47.66 20.87 26.49
C PRO A 90 -47.37 22.35 26.90
N THR A 91 -46.46 22.53 27.86
CA THR A 91 -45.66 23.74 28.21
C THR A 91 -44.19 23.32 28.48
N GLY A 92 -43.10 24.11 28.53
CA GLY A 92 -42.86 25.56 28.60
C GLY A 92 -42.49 25.99 30.04
N GLY A 93 -41.33 26.60 30.37
CA GLY A 93 -40.09 26.90 29.62
C GLY A 93 -39.12 27.82 30.43
N ILE A 94 -37.82 27.88 30.05
CA ILE A 94 -36.76 28.90 30.38
C ILE A 94 -36.53 29.31 31.86
N SER A 95 -35.31 29.09 32.42
CA SER A 95 -34.46 30.10 33.13
C SER A 95 -33.29 29.51 33.94
N THR A 96 -32.09 30.09 33.79
CA THR A 96 -30.89 30.06 34.70
C THR A 96 -30.78 31.45 35.38
N PRO A 97 -30.00 31.73 36.48
CA PRO A 97 -28.59 31.31 36.71
C PRO A 97 -28.03 31.21 38.18
N GLY A 98 -26.76 30.78 38.29
CA GLY A 98 -25.82 31.10 39.42
C GLY A 98 -25.93 30.27 40.72
N SER A 99 -24.98 30.32 41.67
CA SER A 99 -23.55 30.74 41.63
C SER A 99 -22.83 30.53 42.99
N HIS A 100 -21.57 30.05 43.00
CA HIS A 100 -20.59 30.12 44.12
C HIS A 100 -20.90 29.32 45.43
N PRO A 101 -19.95 29.19 46.41
CA PRO A 101 -18.52 28.79 46.28
C PRO A 101 -18.01 27.82 47.40
N ASN A 102 -16.68 27.59 47.42
CA ASN A 102 -15.82 27.13 48.52
C ASN A 102 -15.58 25.60 48.75
N ALA A 103 -14.41 25.33 49.34
CA ALA A 103 -13.77 24.04 49.64
C ALA A 103 -13.40 24.03 51.17
N PRO A 104 -12.52 23.15 51.73
CA PRO A 104 -11.84 21.94 51.22
C PRO A 104 -12.00 20.71 52.16
N GLU A 105 -11.30 19.59 51.92
CA GLU A 105 -10.48 18.89 52.94
C GLU A 105 -9.67 17.67 52.40
N HIS A 106 -8.80 17.10 53.26
CA HIS A 106 -7.86 16.01 52.97
C HIS A 106 -8.49 14.59 52.99
N THR A 107 -7.86 13.63 52.31
CA THR A 107 -7.20 12.47 52.99
C THR A 107 -6.35 11.62 52.03
N THR A 108 -5.29 11.02 52.57
CA THR A 108 -4.36 10.09 51.90
C THR A 108 -4.79 8.62 52.06
N ARG A 109 -4.28 7.73 51.20
CA ARG A 109 -4.34 6.26 51.38
C ARG A 109 -3.00 5.59 51.01
N PRO A 110 -2.59 4.48 51.67
CA PRO A 110 -1.23 3.92 51.58
C PRO A 110 -1.08 2.65 50.70
N GLU A 111 0.17 2.24 50.51
CA GLU A 111 0.64 0.96 49.92
C GLU A 111 0.52 -0.27 50.84
N ALA A 112 0.60 -1.49 50.26
CA ALA A 112 1.16 -2.71 50.88
C ALA A 112 1.38 -3.88 49.88
N ASP A 113 2.65 -4.30 49.74
CA ASP A 113 3.22 -5.68 49.75
C ASP A 113 2.83 -6.87 48.81
N THR A 114 3.89 -7.45 48.22
CA THR A 114 4.11 -8.84 47.73
C THR A 114 4.36 -9.85 48.90
N PRO A 115 4.65 -11.19 48.77
CA PRO A 115 5.18 -12.04 47.65
C PRO A 115 4.49 -13.46 47.60
N PRO A 116 5.11 -14.65 47.29
CA PRO A 116 6.36 -15.04 46.59
C PRO A 116 6.17 -16.12 45.46
N GLU A 117 7.27 -16.75 45.01
CA GLU A 117 7.35 -17.74 43.92
C GLU A 117 6.82 -19.16 44.24
N SER A 118 6.46 -19.96 43.21
CA SER A 118 7.23 -21.18 42.81
C SER A 118 6.49 -22.14 41.83
N LEU A 119 7.28 -22.99 41.15
CA LEU A 119 6.93 -24.31 40.58
C LEU A 119 5.69 -24.47 39.66
N VAL A 120 5.90 -24.47 38.33
CA VAL A 120 4.99 -25.14 37.38
C VAL A 120 5.74 -26.25 36.61
N ARG A 121 5.41 -27.52 36.91
CA ARG A 121 6.07 -28.69 36.30
C ARG A 121 5.04 -29.75 35.87
N LYS A 122 4.85 -29.90 34.55
CA LYS A 122 4.15 -31.02 33.85
C LYS A 122 2.70 -31.30 34.28
N GLY A 123 1.71 -31.08 33.40
CA GLY A 123 0.37 -31.58 33.68
C GLY A 123 -0.77 -31.28 32.68
N PHE A 124 -0.64 -31.61 31.39
CA PHE A 124 -1.81 -31.67 30.51
C PHE A 124 -1.86 -32.97 29.69
N ARG A 125 -2.77 -33.87 30.08
CA ARG A 125 -3.15 -35.08 29.32
C ARG A 125 -4.68 -35.23 29.35
N ARG A 126 -5.28 -35.18 28.16
CA ARG A 126 -6.54 -35.84 27.76
C ARG A 126 -7.82 -35.58 28.58
N ALA A 127 -8.67 -34.71 28.04
CA ALA A 127 -9.98 -35.16 27.54
C ALA A 127 -9.85 -35.31 26.00
N PHE A 128 -10.64 -36.09 25.26
CA PHE A 128 -11.91 -36.78 25.55
C PHE A 128 -11.77 -38.32 25.57
N ALA A 129 -12.85 -39.00 26.00
CA ALA A 129 -13.00 -40.46 25.93
C ALA A 129 -14.48 -40.85 25.64
N GLY A 130 -14.67 -42.04 25.05
CA GLY A 130 -15.96 -42.54 24.54
C GLY A 130 -15.95 -42.65 23.01
N VAL A 131 -16.39 -43.73 22.34
CA VAL A 131 -17.23 -44.87 22.80
C VAL A 131 -16.66 -46.23 22.33
N ASN A 132 -17.05 -47.30 23.04
CA ASN A 132 -16.85 -48.75 22.80
C ASN A 132 -17.34 -49.26 21.42
N ARG A 133 -17.07 -50.47 20.87
CA ARG A 133 -16.30 -51.71 21.25
C ARG A 133 -16.23 -52.66 20.02
N HIS A 134 -15.14 -53.41 19.79
CA HIS A 134 -15.10 -54.91 19.81
C HIS A 134 -13.86 -55.56 19.14
N ARG A 135 -13.30 -56.57 19.84
CA ARG A 135 -12.62 -57.82 19.40
C ARG A 135 -11.52 -57.83 18.31
N ASP A 136 -10.32 -58.19 18.77
CA ASP A 136 -9.51 -59.37 18.39
C ASP A 136 -9.36 -59.75 16.89
N HIS A 137 -8.15 -59.63 16.34
CA HIS A 137 -7.22 -60.76 16.14
C HIS A 137 -5.93 -60.35 15.41
N GLY A 138 -4.84 -61.09 15.65
CA GLY A 138 -3.68 -61.19 14.75
C GLY A 138 -2.70 -60.01 14.77
N GLY A 139 -1.41 -60.32 14.84
CA GLY A 139 -0.34 -59.38 14.53
C GLY A 139 0.56 -59.99 13.45
N ASP A 140 1.11 -59.14 12.60
CA ASP A 140 2.29 -59.43 11.78
C ASP A 140 3.09 -58.14 11.57
N HIS A 141 4.35 -58.27 11.17
CA HIS A 141 5.25 -57.14 10.93
C HIS A 141 5.05 -56.58 9.51
N GLY A 142 4.76 -55.28 9.41
CA GLY A 142 4.68 -54.56 8.13
C GLY A 142 5.57 -53.33 8.14
N ASP A 143 6.53 -53.27 7.22
CA ASP A 143 7.45 -52.14 7.08
C ASP A 143 6.75 -50.84 6.66
N GLY A 144 7.09 -49.75 7.34
CA GLY A 144 6.50 -48.44 7.14
C GLY A 144 6.97 -47.74 5.86
N HIS A 145 6.57 -48.23 4.69
CA HIS A 145 6.85 -47.58 3.41
C HIS A 145 6.14 -46.21 3.31
N GLY A 146 6.87 -45.15 3.65
CA GLY A 146 6.41 -43.77 3.49
C GLY A 146 6.29 -43.38 2.02
N HIS A 147 5.08 -43.50 1.45
CA HIS A 147 4.79 -43.09 0.08
C HIS A 147 4.88 -41.56 -0.09
N GLY A 148 6.07 -41.07 -0.41
CA GLY A 148 6.26 -39.69 -0.84
C GLY A 148 5.66 -39.47 -2.23
N HIS A 149 4.50 -38.83 -2.30
CA HIS A 149 3.90 -38.37 -3.56
C HIS A 149 4.75 -37.25 -4.19
N GLY A 150 5.83 -37.63 -4.86
CA GLY A 150 6.60 -36.72 -5.69
C GLY A 150 5.80 -36.32 -6.92
N HIS A 151 5.39 -35.05 -7.00
CA HIS A 151 4.85 -34.48 -8.23
C HIS A 151 5.96 -34.44 -9.29
N GLY A 152 6.02 -35.48 -10.13
CA GLY A 152 6.87 -35.50 -11.31
C GLY A 152 6.52 -34.33 -12.26
N PRO A 153 7.48 -33.85 -13.07
CA PRO A 153 7.22 -32.77 -14.02
C PRO A 153 6.07 -33.18 -14.97
N ALA A 154 5.12 -32.27 -15.18
CA ALA A 154 3.93 -32.55 -15.97
C ALA A 154 4.30 -33.07 -17.36
N ALA A 155 3.69 -34.19 -17.76
CA ALA A 155 3.99 -34.87 -19.01
C ALA A 155 3.88 -33.91 -20.22
N PRO A 156 4.76 -34.06 -21.23
CA PRO A 156 4.85 -33.08 -22.32
C PRO A 156 3.57 -33.06 -23.15
N ALA A 157 2.87 -31.92 -23.09
CA ALA A 157 1.69 -31.65 -23.91
C ALA A 157 1.94 -31.90 -25.40
N SER A 158 0.89 -32.29 -26.13
CA SER A 158 0.99 -32.68 -27.54
C SER A 158 1.72 -31.62 -28.38
N LYS A 159 2.57 -32.04 -29.33
CA LYS A 159 3.46 -31.14 -30.09
C LYS A 159 2.71 -29.93 -30.68
N ARG A 160 1.48 -30.12 -31.16
CA ARG A 160 0.60 -29.06 -31.68
C ARG A 160 0.19 -28.03 -30.60
N VAL A 161 -0.24 -28.49 -29.42
CA VAL A 161 -0.60 -27.62 -28.28
C VAL A 161 0.63 -26.83 -27.81
N ARG A 162 1.78 -27.49 -27.66
CA ARG A 162 3.03 -26.81 -27.25
C ARG A 162 3.46 -25.75 -28.27
N THR A 163 3.43 -26.06 -29.57
CA THR A 163 3.75 -25.09 -30.62
C THR A 163 2.79 -23.91 -30.63
N LEU A 164 1.48 -24.12 -30.44
CA LEU A 164 0.50 -23.03 -30.35
C LEU A 164 0.76 -22.11 -29.15
N LEU A 165 1.03 -22.68 -27.97
CA LEU A 165 1.33 -21.91 -26.77
C LEU A 165 2.64 -21.12 -26.89
N VAL A 166 3.68 -21.70 -27.51
CA VAL A 166 4.93 -20.98 -27.82
C VAL A 166 4.68 -19.84 -28.81
N TRP A 167 3.90 -20.06 -29.88
CA TRP A 167 3.56 -19.00 -30.84
C TRP A 167 2.75 -17.86 -30.24
N LEU A 168 1.96 -18.12 -29.19
CA LEU A 168 1.17 -17.09 -28.51
C LEU A 168 1.97 -16.35 -27.41
N LEU A 169 2.82 -17.05 -26.66
CA LEU A 169 3.55 -16.46 -25.53
C LEU A 169 4.95 -15.94 -25.85
N ALA A 170 5.67 -16.53 -26.81
CA ALA A 170 7.01 -16.06 -27.16
C ALA A 170 7.02 -14.61 -27.69
N PRO A 171 6.07 -14.16 -28.53
CA PRO A 171 6.00 -12.75 -28.94
C PRO A 171 5.78 -11.80 -27.75
N LEU A 172 4.97 -12.21 -26.76
CA LEU A 172 4.73 -11.41 -25.57
C LEU A 172 5.94 -11.38 -24.64
N ALA A 173 6.61 -12.51 -24.42
CA ALA A 173 7.86 -12.56 -23.64
C ALA A 173 8.97 -11.72 -24.29
N VAL A 174 9.11 -11.78 -25.62
CA VAL A 174 10.04 -10.93 -26.38
C VAL A 174 9.64 -9.46 -26.29
N ALA A 175 8.35 -9.12 -26.38
CA ALA A 175 7.87 -7.75 -26.21
C ALA A 175 8.11 -7.22 -24.78
N THR A 176 7.93 -8.05 -23.75
CA THR A 176 8.26 -7.72 -22.35
C THR A 176 9.75 -7.42 -22.20
N VAL A 177 10.64 -8.31 -22.69
CA VAL A 177 12.10 -8.10 -22.62
C VAL A 177 12.54 -6.88 -23.43
N ALA A 178 11.97 -6.67 -24.63
CA ALA A 178 12.24 -5.49 -25.44
C ALA A 178 11.77 -4.19 -24.74
N ALA A 179 10.58 -4.20 -24.13
CA ALA A 179 10.08 -3.07 -23.36
C ALA A 179 10.95 -2.78 -22.12
N MET A 180 11.42 -3.81 -21.41
CA MET A 180 12.39 -3.63 -20.33
C MET A 180 13.69 -3.00 -20.83
N ILE A 181 14.24 -3.48 -21.95
CA ILE A 181 15.49 -2.93 -22.51
C ILE A 181 15.29 -1.49 -23.00
N VAL A 182 14.16 -1.14 -23.61
CA VAL A 182 13.88 0.21 -24.12
C VAL A 182 13.59 1.21 -22.98
N LEU A 183 12.88 0.78 -21.94
CA LEU A 183 12.51 1.63 -20.79
C LEU A 183 13.56 1.63 -19.67
N TYR A 184 14.62 0.83 -19.76
CA TYR A 184 15.71 0.88 -18.78
C TYR A 184 16.51 2.19 -18.93
N PRO A 185 16.85 2.90 -17.84
CA PRO A 185 17.47 4.22 -17.89
C PRO A 185 18.97 4.19 -18.23
N TRP A 186 19.34 3.64 -19.40
CA TRP A 186 20.73 3.50 -19.85
C TRP A 186 21.49 4.83 -19.83
N GLY A 187 22.52 4.92 -18.99
CA GLY A 187 23.39 6.10 -18.90
C GLY A 187 22.73 7.34 -18.29
N LYS A 188 21.45 7.29 -17.91
CA LYS A 188 20.83 8.34 -17.09
C LYS A 188 21.29 8.15 -15.65
N ALA A 189 21.79 9.22 -15.01
CA ALA A 189 21.90 9.23 -13.55
C ALA A 189 20.50 9.20 -12.95
N LEU A 190 20.34 8.53 -11.80
CA LEU A 190 19.13 8.68 -10.99
C LEU A 190 19.10 10.09 -10.38
N PRO A 191 17.92 10.74 -10.27
CA PRO A 191 17.83 12.05 -9.67
C PRO A 191 18.11 11.98 -8.16
N ASP A 192 19.04 12.82 -7.69
CA ASP A 192 19.17 13.15 -6.28
C ASP A 192 17.94 13.94 -5.81
N SER A 193 17.59 13.83 -4.52
CA SER A 193 16.46 14.59 -3.96
C SER A 193 16.79 16.09 -3.89
N ALA A 194 15.98 16.90 -4.56
CA ALA A 194 16.03 18.37 -4.54
C ALA A 194 15.77 18.95 -3.13
N VAL A 195 15.11 18.18 -2.26
CA VAL A 195 15.01 18.45 -0.82
C VAL A 195 16.03 17.56 -0.08
N PRO A 196 17.01 18.13 0.66
CA PRO A 196 17.94 17.34 1.46
C PRO A 196 17.23 16.49 2.51
N GLN A 197 17.11 15.18 2.26
CA GLN A 197 16.62 14.19 3.23
C GLN A 197 17.63 13.91 4.36
N GLY A 198 18.86 14.44 4.22
CA GLY A 198 20.03 14.10 5.02
C GLY A 198 20.46 12.63 4.84
N THR A 199 21.39 12.18 5.66
CA THR A 199 21.88 10.79 5.64
C THR A 199 21.51 10.07 6.94
N PRO A 200 21.01 8.82 6.89
CA PRO A 200 20.71 8.04 8.09
C PRO A 200 22.01 7.69 8.83
N VAL A 201 22.00 7.87 10.16
CA VAL A 201 23.09 7.51 11.09
C VAL A 201 22.50 6.71 12.23
N GLN A 202 23.10 5.57 12.55
CA GLN A 202 22.64 4.66 13.60
C GLN A 202 23.21 5.09 14.97
N ALA A 203 22.41 4.96 16.01
CA ALA A 203 22.81 5.24 17.39
C ALA A 203 22.02 4.40 18.41
N SER A 204 22.56 4.25 19.61
CA SER A 204 21.83 3.68 20.76
C SER A 204 21.63 4.73 21.85
N ILE A 205 20.46 4.76 22.47
CA ILE A 205 20.12 5.70 23.55
C ILE A 205 20.67 5.17 24.88
N THR A 206 21.49 5.99 25.54
CA THR A 206 22.13 5.69 26.82
C THR A 206 21.36 6.27 28.01
N THR A 207 20.72 7.43 27.86
CA THR A 207 19.77 8.01 28.81
C THR A 207 18.58 8.62 28.06
N ALA A 208 17.40 8.59 28.66
CA ALA A 208 16.21 9.26 28.15
C ALA A 208 15.45 9.88 29.33
N THR A 209 15.25 11.21 29.32
CA THR A 209 14.69 11.95 30.44
C THR A 209 13.66 12.97 29.96
N SER A 210 12.44 12.92 30.50
CA SER A 210 11.42 13.96 30.26
C SER A 210 11.68 15.19 31.12
N GLY A 211 11.65 16.38 30.53
CA GLY A 211 11.86 17.65 31.25
C GLY A 211 11.39 18.88 30.45
N PRO A 212 11.71 20.10 30.91
CA PRO A 212 11.46 21.32 30.14
C PRO A 212 12.29 21.37 28.85
N CYS A 213 11.78 22.05 27.82
CA CYS A 213 12.43 22.21 26.51
C CYS A 213 13.62 23.18 26.52
N LEU A 214 14.66 22.87 27.30
CA LEU A 214 15.87 23.67 27.42
C LEU A 214 16.86 23.38 26.29
N GLN A 215 17.43 24.45 25.73
CA GLN A 215 18.59 24.39 24.83
C GLN A 215 19.88 24.06 25.62
N PRO A 216 20.92 23.49 24.99
CA PRO A 216 22.20 23.24 25.62
C PRO A 216 22.76 24.49 26.33
N GLY A 217 23.06 24.38 27.62
CA GLY A 217 23.59 25.46 28.45
C GLY A 217 22.54 26.35 29.13
N GLN A 218 21.24 26.21 28.83
CA GLN A 218 20.19 26.88 29.62
C GLN A 218 19.80 26.07 30.86
N VAL A 219 19.47 26.77 31.94
CA VAL A 219 19.09 26.20 33.24
C VAL A 219 17.85 26.91 33.77
N GLN A 220 16.76 26.18 34.01
CA GLN A 220 15.54 26.73 34.61
C GLN A 220 15.74 26.87 36.13
N VAL A 221 15.83 28.11 36.62
CA VAL A 221 16.01 28.38 38.06
C VAL A 221 14.68 28.85 38.66
N GLY A 222 13.89 27.89 39.14
CA GLY A 222 12.64 28.13 39.86
C GLY A 222 11.37 28.04 39.00
N THR A 223 10.23 28.02 39.70
CA THR A 223 8.86 27.74 39.22
C THR A 223 8.63 26.37 38.58
N GLN A 224 7.43 25.84 38.78
CA GLN A 224 6.93 24.66 38.06
C GLN A 224 6.68 25.02 36.58
N PRO A 225 6.71 24.06 35.64
CA PRO A 225 6.26 24.30 34.27
C PRO A 225 4.82 24.84 34.26
N GLY A 226 4.55 25.77 33.35
CA GLY A 226 3.23 26.34 33.14
C GLY A 226 2.21 25.29 32.63
N PRO A 227 0.89 25.55 32.76
CA PRO A 227 -0.14 24.60 32.33
C PRO A 227 -0.05 24.18 30.85
N ASP A 228 0.54 25.03 30.01
CA ASP A 228 0.68 24.84 28.56
C ASP A 228 2.11 24.42 28.13
N ASP A 229 3.05 24.26 29.07
CA ASP A 229 4.44 23.87 28.77
C ASP A 229 4.51 22.39 28.32
N LYS A 230 4.57 22.16 27.01
CA LYS A 230 4.84 20.82 26.45
C LYS A 230 6.20 20.31 26.97
N PRO A 231 6.28 19.10 27.54
CA PRO A 231 7.56 18.53 27.93
C PRO A 231 8.40 18.15 26.70
N CYS A 232 9.72 18.22 26.84
CA CYS A 232 10.66 17.64 25.90
C CYS A 232 11.25 16.34 26.46
N LEU A 233 11.66 15.46 25.55
CA LEU A 233 12.51 14.31 25.85
C LEU A 233 13.95 14.69 25.54
N THR A 234 14.79 14.73 26.57
CA THR A 234 16.24 14.84 26.43
C THR A 234 16.84 13.45 26.38
N VAL A 235 17.52 13.10 25.30
CA VAL A 235 18.23 11.83 25.12
C VAL A 235 19.73 12.04 25.05
N ASP A 236 20.49 11.27 25.85
CA ASP A 236 21.92 11.04 25.61
C ASP A 236 22.06 9.78 24.78
N LEU A 237 22.62 9.90 23.58
CA LEU A 237 22.80 8.78 22.65
C LEU A 237 24.25 8.65 22.20
N ARG A 238 24.63 7.45 21.77
CA ARG A 238 25.96 7.14 21.25
C ARG A 238 25.80 6.62 19.83
N MET A 239 26.40 7.34 18.87
CA MET A 239 26.35 6.91 17.47
C MET A 239 27.18 5.64 17.26
N THR A 240 26.63 4.68 16.53
CA THR A 240 27.28 3.39 16.21
C THR A 240 27.99 3.42 14.86
N ASP A 241 27.52 4.28 13.94
CA ASP A 241 28.20 4.60 12.67
C ASP A 241 28.25 6.14 12.43
N GLY A 242 28.39 6.55 11.16
CA GLY A 242 28.37 7.95 10.76
C GLY A 242 29.66 8.74 11.04
N PRO A 243 29.67 10.06 10.74
CA PRO A 243 30.86 10.91 10.75
C PRO A 243 31.44 11.19 12.16
N ALA A 244 30.72 10.77 13.20
CA ALA A 244 31.11 10.92 14.60
C ALA A 244 30.87 9.63 15.42
N ALA A 245 30.97 8.47 14.76
CA ALA A 245 30.83 7.15 15.37
C ALA A 245 31.58 7.03 16.71
N GLY A 246 30.91 6.45 17.71
CA GLY A 246 31.42 6.25 19.05
C GLY A 246 31.37 7.47 19.98
N LYS A 247 31.11 8.69 19.48
CA LYS A 247 30.94 9.88 20.32
C LYS A 247 29.55 9.93 20.97
N PRO A 248 29.41 10.52 22.17
CA PRO A 248 28.12 10.87 22.74
C PRO A 248 27.53 12.11 22.04
N LEU A 249 26.21 12.16 21.94
CA LEU A 249 25.43 13.30 21.47
C LEU A 249 24.22 13.48 22.40
N ARG A 250 23.81 14.73 22.64
CA ARG A 250 22.60 15.05 23.41
C ARG A 250 21.59 15.76 22.52
N LEU A 251 20.41 15.18 22.35
CA LEU A 251 19.30 15.78 21.59
C LEU A 251 18.13 16.06 22.53
N THR A 252 17.43 17.17 22.31
CA THR A 252 16.21 17.56 23.04
C THR A 252 15.06 17.62 22.02
N VAL A 253 14.05 16.78 22.18
CA VAL A 253 12.95 16.61 21.21
C VAL A 253 11.60 16.92 21.87
N PRO A 254 10.73 17.78 21.30
CA PRO A 254 9.39 18.02 21.81
C PRO A 254 8.54 16.73 21.85
N ILE A 255 7.88 16.48 22.99
CA ILE A 255 6.94 15.37 23.13
C ILE A 255 5.58 15.83 22.61
N GLU A 256 5.27 15.45 21.38
CA GLU A 256 3.97 15.66 20.75
C GLU A 256 3.20 14.32 20.66
N PRO A 257 1.87 14.33 20.43
CA PRO A 257 1.09 13.09 20.33
C PRO A 257 1.56 12.12 19.22
N GLY A 258 2.28 12.63 18.20
CA GLY A 258 2.90 11.84 17.15
C GLY A 258 4.38 11.52 17.35
N THR A 259 5.06 12.09 18.36
CA THR A 259 6.48 11.80 18.63
C THR A 259 6.61 10.38 19.18
N PRO A 260 7.49 9.52 18.62
CA PRO A 260 7.74 8.20 19.21
C PRO A 260 8.30 8.31 20.64
N ARG A 261 7.96 7.35 21.50
CA ARG A 261 8.40 7.33 22.90
C ARG A 261 9.68 6.51 23.04
N PHE A 262 10.81 7.19 23.11
CA PHE A 262 12.13 6.57 23.26
C PHE A 262 12.54 6.40 24.73
N SER A 263 13.32 5.36 25.00
CA SER A 263 13.79 4.91 26.31
C SER A 263 15.31 4.67 26.29
N ALA A 264 15.93 4.56 27.47
CA ALA A 264 17.32 4.10 27.57
C ALA A 264 17.43 2.62 27.15
N GLY A 265 18.38 2.31 26.28
CA GLY A 265 18.56 1.00 25.65
C GLY A 265 17.98 0.87 24.24
N ASP A 266 17.23 1.86 23.75
CA ASP A 266 16.65 1.81 22.40
C ASP A 266 17.68 2.10 21.30
N ASP A 267 17.70 1.25 20.27
CA ASP A 267 18.45 1.47 19.02
C ASP A 267 17.62 2.34 18.06
N VAL A 268 18.19 3.48 17.64
CA VAL A 268 17.52 4.54 16.89
C VAL A 268 18.29 4.99 15.65
N VAL A 269 17.57 5.64 14.73
CA VAL A 269 18.09 6.26 13.52
C VAL A 269 17.98 7.77 13.64
N LEU A 270 19.09 8.45 13.37
CA LEU A 270 19.19 9.89 13.21
C LEU A 270 19.23 10.24 11.72
N THR A 271 18.76 11.43 11.35
CA THR A 271 19.13 12.08 10.09
C THR A 271 20.22 13.10 10.36
N TYR A 272 21.37 12.94 9.71
CA TYR A 272 22.47 13.91 9.68
C TYR A 272 22.34 14.81 8.45
N ASN A 273 22.35 16.14 8.66
CA ASN A 273 22.09 17.12 7.60
C ASN A 273 23.34 17.58 6.82
N GLY A 274 24.54 17.14 7.21
CA GLY A 274 25.82 17.54 6.59
C GLY A 274 26.55 18.70 7.28
N GLY A 275 26.06 19.19 8.43
CA GLY A 275 26.71 20.24 9.24
C GLY A 275 27.98 19.77 9.98
N ASP A 276 28.29 20.37 11.14
CA ASP A 276 29.38 19.85 11.99
C ASP A 276 28.93 18.56 12.69
N ALA A 277 29.67 17.46 12.50
CA ALA A 277 29.43 16.18 13.16
C ALA A 277 29.65 16.19 14.69
N LEU A 278 30.07 17.32 15.27
CA LEU A 278 30.08 17.57 16.72
C LEU A 278 28.90 18.44 17.22
N ASP A 279 28.14 19.08 16.34
CA ASP A 279 27.00 19.93 16.71
C ASP A 279 25.70 19.11 16.77
N PRO A 280 24.98 19.08 17.91
CA PRO A 280 23.63 18.53 18.00
C PRO A 280 22.64 19.06 16.95
N GLN A 281 22.78 20.29 16.46
CA GLN A 281 21.92 20.86 15.41
C GLN A 281 22.14 20.24 14.03
N SER A 282 23.21 19.47 13.84
CA SER A 282 23.45 18.69 12.61
C SER A 282 22.65 17.39 12.54
N PHE A 283 21.98 16.99 13.63
CA PHE A 283 21.30 15.71 13.76
C PHE A 283 19.86 15.86 14.25
N GLN A 284 18.94 15.13 13.62
CA GLN A 284 17.56 14.98 14.06
C GLN A 284 17.30 13.53 14.44
N LEU A 285 16.68 13.26 15.60
CA LEU A 285 16.17 11.94 15.95
C LEU A 285 14.90 11.64 15.13
N VAL A 286 14.87 10.51 14.43
CA VAL A 286 13.79 10.19 13.49
C VAL A 286 12.93 9.02 13.99
N ASP A 287 13.53 7.84 14.16
CA ASP A 287 12.78 6.60 14.37
C ASP A 287 13.65 5.47 14.96
N PHE A 288 13.07 4.30 15.21
CA PHE A 288 13.75 3.10 15.72
C PHE A 288 14.44 2.27 14.62
N GLN A 289 15.54 1.60 14.98
CA GLN A 289 16.17 0.58 14.13
C GLN A 289 15.33 -0.71 14.12
N ARG A 290 14.72 -1.04 12.97
CA ARG A 290 13.85 -2.23 12.83
C ARG A 290 14.51 -3.43 12.14
N GLY A 291 15.81 -3.35 11.81
CA GLY A 291 16.51 -4.37 11.02
C GLY A 291 16.40 -5.79 11.60
N THR A 292 16.82 -5.98 12.85
CA THR A 292 16.82 -7.28 13.53
C THR A 292 15.44 -7.95 13.57
N PRO A 293 14.36 -7.33 14.09
CA PRO A 293 13.04 -7.97 14.13
C PRO A 293 12.47 -8.26 12.73
N LEU A 294 12.73 -7.40 11.72
CA LEU A 294 12.30 -7.65 10.34
C LEU A 294 13.03 -8.84 9.71
N VAL A 295 14.34 -8.98 9.94
CA VAL A 295 15.12 -10.13 9.47
C VAL A 295 14.69 -11.42 10.16
N LEU A 296 14.39 -11.39 11.46
CA LEU A 296 13.86 -12.55 12.19
C LEU A 296 12.48 -12.97 11.67
N LEU A 297 11.59 -12.03 11.38
CA LEU A 297 10.28 -12.30 10.78
C LEU A 297 10.40 -12.88 9.36
N ALA A 298 11.30 -12.33 8.53
CA ALA A 298 11.57 -12.83 7.19
C ALA A 298 12.16 -14.26 7.22
N ALA A 299 13.05 -14.55 8.17
CA ALA A 299 13.61 -15.89 8.38
C ALA A 299 12.54 -16.89 8.84
N LEU A 300 11.64 -16.48 9.75
CA LEU A 300 10.51 -17.31 10.20
C LEU A 300 9.53 -17.60 9.04
N PHE A 301 9.20 -16.60 8.23
CA PHE A 301 8.38 -16.76 7.03
C PHE A 301 9.03 -17.73 6.02
N ALA A 302 10.31 -17.53 5.71
CA ALA A 302 11.06 -18.41 4.81
C ALA A 302 11.11 -19.85 5.34
N ALA A 303 11.34 -20.05 6.64
CA ALA A 303 11.32 -21.36 7.27
C ALA A 303 9.95 -22.04 7.16
N ALA A 304 8.84 -21.32 7.40
CA ALA A 304 7.49 -21.86 7.24
C ALA A 304 7.19 -22.28 5.80
N VAL A 305 7.56 -21.44 4.82
CA VAL A 305 7.40 -21.74 3.39
C VAL A 305 8.26 -22.92 2.95
N LEU A 306 9.49 -23.06 3.45
CA LEU A 306 10.37 -24.20 3.15
C LEU A 306 9.90 -25.51 3.80
N VAL A 307 9.38 -25.46 5.03
CA VAL A 307 8.84 -26.64 5.73
C VAL A 307 7.58 -27.17 5.04
N LEU A 308 6.66 -26.27 4.66
CA LEU A 308 5.39 -26.67 4.04
C LEU A 308 5.55 -26.98 2.54
N GLY A 309 6.25 -26.11 1.80
CA GLY A 309 6.39 -26.19 0.34
C GLY A 309 7.62 -26.96 -0.16
N ARG A 310 8.61 -27.27 0.69
CA ARG A 310 9.83 -28.01 0.32
C ARG A 310 10.55 -27.31 -0.86
N TRP A 311 10.89 -28.05 -1.92
CA TRP A 311 11.45 -27.50 -3.16
C TRP A 311 10.53 -26.48 -3.86
N GLN A 312 9.20 -26.67 -3.80
CA GLN A 312 8.22 -25.70 -4.33
C GLN A 312 8.26 -24.39 -3.52
N GLY A 313 8.44 -24.51 -2.20
CA GLY A 313 8.63 -23.38 -1.29
C GLY A 313 9.91 -22.61 -1.59
N LEU A 314 11.02 -23.31 -1.85
CA LEU A 314 12.27 -22.66 -2.28
C LEU A 314 12.09 -21.92 -3.61
N ALA A 315 11.46 -22.54 -4.61
CA ALA A 315 11.17 -21.90 -5.89
C ALA A 315 10.28 -20.66 -5.73
N ALA A 316 9.30 -20.69 -4.82
CA ALA A 316 8.44 -19.54 -4.51
C ALA A 316 9.21 -18.40 -3.82
N LEU A 317 10.14 -18.70 -2.90
CA LEU A 317 10.98 -17.69 -2.25
C LEU A 317 11.98 -17.05 -3.24
N VAL A 318 12.58 -17.84 -4.14
CA VAL A 318 13.46 -17.30 -5.19
C VAL A 318 12.66 -16.47 -6.20
N ALA A 319 11.45 -16.90 -6.58
CA ALA A 319 10.55 -16.10 -7.41
C ALA A 319 10.22 -14.76 -6.73
N LEU A 320 9.81 -14.76 -5.47
CA LEU A 320 9.50 -13.54 -4.70
C LEU A 320 10.70 -12.58 -4.62
N ALA A 321 11.90 -13.11 -4.35
CA ALA A 321 13.13 -12.31 -4.32
C ALA A 321 13.44 -11.69 -5.68
N LEU A 322 13.31 -12.46 -6.77
CA LEU A 322 13.52 -11.95 -8.14
C LEU A 322 12.44 -10.93 -8.55
N SER A 323 11.20 -11.08 -8.11
CA SER A 323 10.15 -10.08 -8.31
C SER A 323 10.51 -8.75 -7.67
N PHE A 324 11.06 -8.77 -6.44
CA PHE A 324 11.55 -7.58 -5.77
C PHE A 324 12.77 -6.97 -6.51
N VAL A 325 13.66 -7.80 -7.05
CA VAL A 325 14.77 -7.34 -7.91
C VAL A 325 14.27 -6.63 -9.17
N VAL A 326 13.21 -7.12 -9.84
CA VAL A 326 12.60 -6.40 -10.99
C VAL A 326 12.00 -5.06 -10.56
N ILE A 327 11.37 -4.99 -9.38
CA ILE A 327 10.82 -3.72 -8.86
C ILE A 327 11.94 -2.71 -8.55
N VAL A 328 12.99 -3.14 -7.85
CA VAL A 328 14.05 -2.24 -7.35
C VAL A 328 15.09 -1.89 -8.43
N LEU A 329 15.42 -2.79 -9.36
CA LEU A 329 16.45 -2.55 -10.39
C LEU A 329 15.89 -2.14 -11.77
N PHE A 330 14.59 -2.27 -12.02
CA PHE A 330 13.96 -1.81 -13.26
C PHE A 330 12.81 -0.83 -13.03
N VAL A 331 11.77 -1.20 -12.25
CA VAL A 331 10.55 -0.38 -12.14
C VAL A 331 10.81 0.98 -11.50
N LEU A 332 11.42 1.02 -10.31
CA LEU A 332 11.77 2.27 -9.64
C LEU A 332 12.74 3.12 -10.48
N PRO A 333 13.90 2.60 -10.95
CA PRO A 333 14.84 3.37 -11.76
C PRO A 333 14.24 3.99 -13.02
N ALA A 334 13.39 3.26 -13.76
CA ALA A 334 12.76 3.78 -14.97
C ALA A 334 11.75 4.90 -14.68
N ILE A 335 10.93 4.74 -13.63
CA ILE A 335 9.96 5.76 -13.19
C ILE A 335 10.68 7.04 -12.72
N LEU A 336 11.73 6.90 -11.90
CA LEU A 336 12.54 8.02 -11.43
C LEU A 336 13.26 8.73 -12.58
N ALA A 337 13.64 8.00 -13.62
CA ALA A 337 14.24 8.53 -14.85
C ALA A 337 13.24 9.14 -15.86
N GLY A 338 11.98 9.33 -15.45
CA GLY A 338 10.93 10.02 -16.22
C GLY A 338 10.18 9.16 -17.24
N GLU A 339 10.37 7.84 -17.26
CA GLU A 339 9.62 6.95 -18.16
C GLU A 339 8.16 6.81 -17.73
N SER A 340 7.25 6.52 -18.68
CA SER A 340 5.81 6.37 -18.39
C SER A 340 5.56 5.25 -17.36
N PRO A 341 5.07 5.54 -16.14
CA PRO A 341 4.99 4.54 -15.09
C PRO A 341 4.08 3.37 -15.44
N LEU A 342 3.01 3.61 -16.21
CA LEU A 342 2.11 2.56 -16.68
C LEU A 342 2.81 1.59 -17.65
N LEU A 343 3.63 2.07 -18.58
CA LEU A 343 4.38 1.21 -19.50
C LEU A 343 5.46 0.41 -18.77
N VAL A 344 6.18 1.07 -17.85
CA VAL A 344 7.16 0.42 -16.97
C VAL A 344 6.49 -0.66 -16.11
N ALA A 345 5.31 -0.39 -15.55
CA ALA A 345 4.56 -1.37 -14.77
C ALA A 345 4.03 -2.54 -15.59
N ILE A 346 3.58 -2.32 -16.83
CA ILE A 346 3.18 -3.42 -17.74
C ILE A 346 4.38 -4.30 -18.10
N ALA A 347 5.54 -3.71 -18.39
CA ALA A 347 6.78 -4.45 -18.64
C ALA A 347 7.26 -5.20 -17.39
N GLY A 348 7.28 -4.54 -16.23
CA GLY A 348 7.71 -5.11 -14.96
C GLY A 348 6.78 -6.23 -14.48
N ALA A 349 5.47 -6.01 -14.47
CA ALA A 349 4.48 -7.03 -14.14
C ALA A 349 4.52 -8.22 -15.11
N GLY A 350 4.68 -7.97 -16.41
CA GLY A 350 4.88 -9.03 -17.40
C GLY A 350 6.13 -9.88 -17.10
N ALA A 351 7.26 -9.23 -16.77
CA ALA A 351 8.51 -9.91 -16.44
C ALA A 351 8.40 -10.71 -15.13
N ILE A 352 7.80 -10.12 -14.09
CA ILE A 352 7.50 -10.77 -12.81
C ILE A 352 6.64 -12.00 -13.02
N MET A 353 5.53 -11.89 -13.75
CA MET A 353 4.62 -13.00 -14.07
C MET A 353 5.35 -14.13 -14.82
N PHE A 354 6.05 -13.81 -15.91
CA PHE A 354 6.79 -14.81 -16.70
C PHE A 354 7.85 -15.52 -15.85
N LEU A 355 8.59 -14.78 -15.02
CA LEU A 355 9.65 -15.31 -14.17
C LEU A 355 9.07 -16.17 -13.03
N ALA A 356 8.12 -15.63 -12.27
CA ALA A 356 7.54 -16.29 -11.12
C ALA A 356 6.78 -17.56 -11.51
N LEU A 357 5.88 -17.50 -12.50
CA LEU A 357 5.06 -18.66 -12.88
C LEU A 357 5.88 -19.80 -13.47
N TYR A 358 6.85 -19.52 -14.36
CA TYR A 358 7.68 -20.58 -14.94
C TYR A 358 8.78 -21.09 -14.02
N LEU A 359 9.31 -20.29 -13.09
CA LEU A 359 10.25 -20.76 -12.06
C LEU A 359 9.56 -21.65 -11.03
N THR A 360 8.33 -21.31 -10.61
CA THR A 360 7.58 -22.09 -9.61
C THR A 360 6.88 -23.31 -10.20
N HIS A 361 6.17 -23.19 -11.31
CA HIS A 361 5.32 -24.27 -11.85
C HIS A 361 5.93 -24.99 -13.07
N GLY A 362 7.13 -24.58 -13.49
CA GLY A 362 7.85 -25.18 -14.61
C GLY A 362 7.22 -24.90 -15.98
N LEU A 363 7.97 -25.23 -17.04
CA LEU A 363 7.54 -25.08 -18.43
C LEU A 363 6.50 -26.16 -18.82
N SER A 364 5.23 -25.92 -18.52
CA SER A 364 4.11 -26.82 -18.84
C SER A 364 2.96 -26.09 -19.57
N ALA A 365 2.11 -26.83 -20.28
CA ALA A 365 0.92 -26.25 -20.93
C ALA A 365 -0.06 -25.64 -19.91
N ARG A 366 -0.16 -26.21 -18.71
CA ARG A 366 -0.93 -25.68 -17.57
C ARG A 366 -0.40 -24.31 -17.16
N THR A 367 0.91 -24.19 -16.93
CA THR A 367 1.58 -22.93 -16.57
C THR A 367 1.37 -21.87 -17.65
N SER A 368 1.55 -22.24 -18.92
CA SER A 368 1.31 -21.35 -20.06
C SER A 368 -0.14 -20.86 -20.15
N VAL A 369 -1.13 -21.67 -19.74
CA VAL A 369 -2.53 -21.21 -19.66
C VAL A 369 -2.78 -20.29 -18.47
N ALA A 370 -2.12 -20.51 -17.32
CA ALA A 370 -2.18 -19.59 -16.20
C ALA A 370 -1.63 -18.20 -16.58
N VAL A 371 -0.46 -18.17 -17.23
CA VAL A 371 0.14 -16.96 -17.82
C VAL A 371 -0.83 -16.23 -18.76
N LEU A 372 -1.51 -16.96 -19.66
CA LEU A 372 -2.51 -16.37 -20.57
C LEU A 372 -3.74 -15.83 -19.82
N GLY A 373 -4.19 -16.52 -18.77
CA GLY A 373 -5.25 -16.06 -17.88
C GLY A 373 -4.88 -14.76 -17.17
N THR A 374 -3.69 -14.72 -16.56
CA THR A 374 -3.15 -13.53 -15.89
C THR A 374 -3.06 -12.36 -16.87
N LEU A 375 -2.49 -12.56 -18.06
CA LEU A 375 -2.36 -11.51 -19.09
C LEU A 375 -3.71 -10.89 -19.49
N VAL A 376 -4.72 -11.70 -19.77
CA VAL A 376 -6.05 -11.21 -20.19
C VAL A 376 -6.75 -10.47 -19.05
N SER A 377 -6.65 -10.98 -17.82
CA SER A 377 -7.22 -10.27 -16.66
C SER A 377 -6.45 -9.01 -16.28
N LEU A 378 -5.12 -9.00 -16.38
CA LEU A 378 -4.30 -7.83 -16.07
C LEU A 378 -4.56 -6.71 -17.10
N ALA A 379 -4.72 -7.06 -18.38
CA ALA A 379 -5.17 -6.13 -19.41
C ALA A 379 -6.58 -5.58 -19.13
N LEU A 380 -7.52 -6.42 -18.69
CA LEU A 380 -8.86 -5.99 -18.30
C LEU A 380 -8.82 -5.04 -17.09
N ILE A 381 -8.02 -5.33 -16.05
CA ILE A 381 -7.83 -4.46 -14.89
C ILE A 381 -7.26 -3.11 -15.34
N GLY A 382 -6.19 -3.10 -16.13
CA GLY A 382 -5.57 -1.87 -16.65
C GLY A 382 -6.57 -1.01 -17.44
N VAL A 383 -7.37 -1.62 -18.31
CA VAL A 383 -8.43 -0.94 -19.08
C VAL A 383 -9.53 -0.40 -18.17
N LEU A 384 -10.04 -1.20 -17.23
CA LEU A 384 -11.07 -0.76 -16.29
C LEU A 384 -10.57 0.38 -15.39
N SER A 385 -9.37 0.26 -14.83
CA SER A 385 -8.76 1.33 -14.03
C SER A 385 -8.54 2.60 -14.85
N ALA A 386 -8.03 2.50 -16.08
CA ALA A 386 -7.85 3.66 -16.95
C ALA A 386 -9.18 4.39 -17.25
N ILE A 387 -10.26 3.64 -17.49
CA ILE A 387 -11.62 4.15 -17.72
C ILE A 387 -12.21 4.78 -16.45
N PHE A 388 -12.19 4.07 -15.31
CA PHE A 388 -12.81 4.57 -14.08
C PHE A 388 -12.01 5.72 -13.45
N SER A 389 -10.68 5.73 -13.52
CA SER A 389 -9.87 6.92 -13.18
C SER A 389 -10.14 8.09 -14.14
N ALA A 390 -10.53 7.86 -15.41
CA ALA A 390 -10.98 8.93 -16.28
C ALA A 390 -12.33 9.49 -15.84
N ALA A 391 -13.30 8.61 -15.60
CA ALA A 391 -14.67 8.99 -15.23
C ALA A 391 -14.76 9.68 -13.87
N ALA A 392 -13.94 9.24 -12.89
CA ALA A 392 -13.80 9.88 -11.58
C ALA A 392 -12.88 11.10 -11.58
N SER A 393 -12.28 11.46 -12.73
CA SER A 393 -11.33 12.59 -12.88
C SER A 393 -10.10 12.50 -11.95
N LEU A 394 -9.65 11.29 -11.60
CA LEU A 394 -8.49 11.08 -10.74
C LEU A 394 -7.21 11.60 -11.39
N THR A 395 -6.47 12.39 -10.62
CA THR A 395 -5.21 13.03 -11.02
C THR A 395 -3.98 12.19 -10.64
N GLY A 396 -4.12 11.30 -9.65
CA GLY A 396 -3.01 10.59 -8.99
C GLY A 396 -2.23 11.46 -7.98
N LEU A 397 -2.61 12.72 -7.79
CA LEU A 397 -1.92 13.70 -6.93
C LEU A 397 -2.36 13.62 -5.46
N GLY A 398 -2.39 12.40 -4.89
CA GLY A 398 -2.48 12.21 -3.44
C GLY A 398 -1.21 12.69 -2.72
N ASP A 399 -1.28 12.88 -1.40
CA ASP A 399 -0.24 13.55 -0.58
C ASP A 399 1.16 12.93 -0.74
N SER A 400 1.25 11.61 -0.88
CA SER A 400 2.53 10.93 -1.12
C SER A 400 3.11 11.23 -2.51
N THR A 401 2.27 11.37 -3.54
CA THR A 401 2.70 11.65 -4.91
C THR A 401 3.11 13.11 -5.08
N THR A 402 2.39 14.05 -4.46
CA THR A 402 2.76 15.47 -4.48
C THR A 402 4.08 15.71 -3.75
N THR A 403 4.29 15.04 -2.61
CA THR A 403 5.57 15.03 -1.87
C THR A 403 6.71 14.48 -2.74
N LEU A 404 6.49 13.37 -3.46
CA LEU A 404 7.48 12.77 -4.37
C LEU A 404 7.85 13.70 -5.54
N ILE A 405 6.87 14.37 -6.16
CA ILE A 405 7.13 15.34 -7.25
C ILE A 405 7.91 16.55 -6.70
N GLY A 406 7.59 16.99 -5.48
CA GLY A 406 8.33 18.04 -4.77
C GLY A 406 9.78 17.66 -4.45
N SER A 407 10.03 16.41 -4.03
CA SER A 407 11.40 15.95 -3.71
C SER A 407 12.25 15.65 -4.94
N LEU A 408 11.65 15.31 -6.08
CA LEU A 408 12.35 15.13 -7.36
C LEU A 408 12.69 16.43 -8.09
N GLY A 409 11.96 17.51 -7.82
CA GLY A 409 12.11 18.79 -8.54
C GLY A 409 11.66 18.78 -10.00
N HIS A 410 11.13 17.65 -10.50
CA HIS A 410 10.54 17.51 -11.83
C HIS A 410 9.22 16.72 -11.78
N GLY A 411 8.40 16.88 -12.82
CA GLY A 411 7.14 16.16 -12.94
C GLY A 411 7.34 14.65 -13.16
N ILE A 412 6.40 13.87 -12.64
CA ILE A 412 6.11 12.47 -13.02
C ILE A 412 4.63 12.39 -13.39
N ASP A 413 4.27 11.49 -14.30
CA ASP A 413 2.87 11.14 -14.59
C ASP A 413 2.21 10.46 -13.37
N ALA A 414 1.66 11.28 -12.48
CA ALA A 414 1.01 10.85 -11.24
C ALA A 414 -0.16 9.88 -11.48
N ARG A 415 -0.93 10.08 -12.54
CA ARG A 415 -2.03 9.19 -12.92
C ARG A 415 -1.51 7.87 -13.49
N GLY A 416 -0.45 7.92 -14.30
CA GLY A 416 0.29 6.73 -14.73
C GLY A 416 0.85 5.95 -13.55
N LEU A 417 1.35 6.63 -12.51
CA LEU A 417 1.86 6.03 -11.27
C LEU A 417 0.75 5.36 -10.44
N LEU A 418 -0.44 5.97 -10.36
CA LEU A 418 -1.63 5.35 -9.79
C LEU A 418 -1.97 4.04 -10.52
N LEU A 419 -2.09 4.08 -11.86
CA LEU A 419 -2.43 2.92 -12.69
C LEU A 419 -1.34 1.82 -12.61
N ALA A 420 -0.07 2.22 -12.57
CA ALA A 420 1.08 1.34 -12.33
C ALA A 420 0.94 0.56 -11.01
N GLY A 421 0.56 1.25 -9.92
CA GLY A 421 0.28 0.64 -8.63
C GLY A 421 -0.87 -0.38 -8.68
N VAL A 422 -1.94 -0.11 -9.45
CA VAL A 422 -3.03 -1.10 -9.64
C VAL A 422 -2.54 -2.33 -10.41
N VAL A 423 -1.78 -2.14 -11.50
CA VAL A 423 -1.24 -3.24 -12.32
C VAL A 423 -0.31 -4.14 -11.50
N ILE A 424 0.65 -3.56 -10.77
CA ILE A 424 1.61 -4.35 -9.96
C ILE A 424 0.90 -5.01 -8.77
N GLY A 425 0.01 -4.30 -8.08
CA GLY A 425 -0.74 -4.84 -6.94
C GLY A 425 -1.72 -5.97 -7.31
N ALA A 426 -2.33 -5.90 -8.50
CA ALA A 426 -3.25 -6.93 -8.97
C ALA A 426 -2.57 -8.26 -9.34
N LEU A 427 -1.32 -8.20 -9.84
CA LEU A 427 -0.62 -9.38 -10.38
C LEU A 427 -0.53 -10.52 -9.36
N GLY A 428 -0.11 -10.22 -8.12
CA GLY A 428 0.11 -11.25 -7.09
C GLY A 428 -1.14 -12.04 -6.71
N VAL A 429 -2.33 -11.46 -6.89
CA VAL A 429 -3.61 -12.14 -6.62
C VAL A 429 -4.15 -12.83 -7.88
N LEU A 430 -3.85 -12.31 -9.07
CA LEU A 430 -4.18 -13.00 -10.32
C LEU A 430 -3.42 -14.32 -10.45
N ASP A 431 -2.13 -14.36 -10.13
CA ASP A 431 -1.31 -15.57 -10.31
C ASP A 431 -1.77 -16.74 -9.43
N ASP A 432 -2.19 -16.49 -8.17
CA ASP A 432 -2.83 -17.52 -7.32
C ASP A 432 -4.11 -18.06 -7.96
N VAL A 433 -4.99 -17.16 -8.41
CA VAL A 433 -6.28 -17.52 -9.01
C VAL A 433 -6.09 -18.30 -10.31
N THR A 434 -5.19 -17.87 -11.21
CA THR A 434 -5.02 -18.50 -12.53
C THR A 434 -4.27 -19.83 -12.44
N VAL A 435 -3.27 -19.95 -11.55
CA VAL A 435 -2.62 -21.23 -11.23
C VAL A 435 -3.61 -22.21 -10.60
N THR A 436 -4.43 -21.76 -9.65
CA THR A 436 -5.42 -22.62 -8.99
C THR A 436 -6.50 -23.09 -9.97
N GLN A 437 -7.04 -22.21 -10.82
CA GLN A 437 -8.05 -22.61 -11.82
C GLN A 437 -7.48 -23.57 -12.88
N THR A 438 -6.28 -23.31 -13.41
CA THR A 438 -5.65 -24.26 -14.35
C THR A 438 -5.38 -25.60 -13.69
N SER A 439 -4.87 -25.62 -12.46
CA SER A 439 -4.60 -26.85 -11.73
C SER A 439 -5.88 -27.66 -11.49
N ALA A 440 -6.96 -27.03 -11.03
CA ALA A 440 -8.26 -27.68 -10.84
C ALA A 440 -8.81 -28.31 -12.14
N VAL A 441 -8.74 -27.59 -13.27
CA VAL A 441 -9.21 -28.14 -14.57
C VAL A 441 -8.34 -29.31 -15.05
N TRP A 442 -7.01 -29.27 -14.80
CA TRP A 442 -6.12 -30.38 -15.13
C TRP A 442 -6.29 -31.60 -14.20
N GLU A 443 -6.65 -31.42 -12.93
CA GLU A 443 -7.04 -32.53 -12.05
C GLU A 443 -8.37 -33.14 -12.47
N LEU A 444 -9.39 -32.34 -12.79
CA LEU A 444 -10.67 -32.85 -13.33
C LEU A 444 -10.46 -33.68 -14.61
N ARG A 445 -9.55 -33.24 -15.49
CA ARG A 445 -9.17 -33.96 -16.71
C ARG A 445 -8.38 -35.25 -16.44
N ARG A 446 -7.55 -35.30 -15.39
CA ARG A 446 -6.90 -36.54 -14.92
C ARG A 446 -7.90 -37.52 -14.34
N ALA A 447 -8.78 -37.05 -13.46
CA ALA A 447 -9.76 -37.87 -12.74
C ALA A 447 -10.81 -38.51 -13.66
N ASN A 448 -11.20 -37.83 -14.74
CA ASN A 448 -12.00 -38.45 -15.81
C ASN A 448 -11.56 -37.97 -17.22
N PRO A 449 -10.72 -38.76 -17.91
CA PRO A 449 -10.26 -38.43 -19.26
C PRO A 449 -11.32 -38.55 -20.37
N SER A 450 -12.56 -38.92 -20.07
CA SER A 450 -13.68 -38.83 -21.04
C SER A 450 -14.34 -37.46 -21.09
N LEU A 451 -14.16 -36.60 -20.06
CA LEU A 451 -14.81 -35.28 -19.98
C LEU A 451 -14.43 -34.36 -21.15
N GLY A 452 -15.44 -33.86 -21.86
CA GLY A 452 -15.30 -32.86 -22.90
C GLY A 452 -15.09 -31.45 -22.35
N TRP A 453 -14.60 -30.53 -23.19
CA TRP A 453 -14.27 -29.15 -22.78
C TRP A 453 -15.44 -28.39 -22.12
N ARG A 454 -16.69 -28.68 -22.52
CA ARG A 454 -17.89 -28.07 -21.91
C ARG A 454 -18.12 -28.53 -20.47
N GLU A 455 -17.82 -29.80 -20.17
CA GLU A 455 -18.02 -30.41 -18.86
C GLU A 455 -16.89 -30.05 -17.91
N LEU A 456 -15.65 -30.00 -18.44
CA LEU A 456 -14.48 -29.43 -17.75
C LEU A 456 -14.73 -27.96 -17.41
N TYR A 457 -15.19 -27.15 -18.38
CA TYR A 457 -15.52 -25.74 -18.14
C TYR A 457 -16.62 -25.59 -17.10
N GLY A 458 -17.74 -26.29 -17.27
CA GLY A 458 -18.86 -26.23 -16.34
C GLY A 458 -18.51 -26.69 -14.92
N SER A 459 -17.53 -27.58 -14.76
CA SER A 459 -17.09 -28.11 -13.46
C SER A 459 -15.99 -27.27 -12.81
N GLY A 460 -14.98 -26.83 -13.57
CA GLY A 460 -14.00 -25.85 -13.10
C GLY A 460 -14.65 -24.54 -12.68
N LEU A 461 -15.66 -24.06 -13.43
CA LEU A 461 -16.40 -22.84 -13.10
C LEU A 461 -17.30 -22.98 -11.85
N ARG A 462 -17.57 -24.21 -11.34
CA ARG A 462 -18.19 -24.35 -10.01
C ARG A 462 -17.13 -24.09 -8.93
N ILE A 463 -16.05 -24.87 -8.94
CA ILE A 463 -14.89 -24.73 -8.04
C ILE A 463 -14.40 -23.26 -8.00
N GLY A 464 -14.25 -22.63 -9.17
CA GLY A 464 -13.80 -21.25 -9.28
C GLY A 464 -14.74 -20.21 -8.68
N ARG A 465 -16.07 -20.40 -8.72
CA ARG A 465 -17.00 -19.47 -8.05
C ARG A 465 -16.84 -19.51 -6.54
N ASP A 466 -16.69 -20.71 -5.99
CA ASP A 466 -16.57 -20.93 -4.55
C ASP A 466 -15.30 -20.24 -4.00
N HIS A 467 -14.20 -20.27 -4.76
CA HIS A 467 -12.96 -19.54 -4.44
C HIS A 467 -13.04 -18.02 -4.69
N VAL A 468 -13.71 -17.55 -5.76
CA VAL A 468 -13.82 -16.10 -6.09
C VAL A 468 -14.42 -15.29 -4.95
N GLY A 469 -15.46 -15.80 -4.28
CA GLY A 469 -16.06 -15.11 -3.13
C GLY A 469 -15.06 -14.86 -1.99
N SER A 470 -14.19 -15.85 -1.70
CA SER A 470 -13.13 -15.70 -0.72
C SER A 470 -12.03 -14.75 -1.19
N ALA A 471 -11.56 -14.87 -2.44
CA ALA A 471 -10.48 -14.05 -2.98
C ALA A 471 -10.83 -12.56 -3.02
N VAL A 472 -12.05 -12.23 -3.47
CA VAL A 472 -12.55 -10.84 -3.49
C VAL A 472 -12.67 -10.29 -2.06
N ASN A 473 -13.21 -11.05 -1.11
CA ASN A 473 -13.30 -10.61 0.28
C ASN A 473 -11.92 -10.35 0.90
N THR A 474 -10.94 -11.24 0.67
CA THR A 474 -9.56 -11.04 1.13
C THR A 474 -8.94 -9.76 0.55
N LEU A 475 -9.15 -9.49 -0.74
CA LEU A 475 -8.62 -8.28 -1.38
C LEU A 475 -9.25 -7.00 -0.81
N VAL A 476 -10.58 -6.98 -0.68
CA VAL A 476 -11.32 -5.84 -0.12
C VAL A 476 -10.88 -5.57 1.33
N MET A 477 -10.73 -6.61 2.15
CA MET A 477 -10.32 -6.46 3.56
C MET A 477 -8.85 -6.03 3.70
N ALA A 478 -7.97 -6.45 2.80
CA ALA A 478 -6.57 -6.02 2.79
C ALA A 478 -6.44 -4.50 2.49
N TYR A 479 -7.09 -4.01 1.44
CA TYR A 479 -7.06 -2.59 1.09
C TYR A 479 -7.85 -1.72 2.08
N ALA A 480 -9.01 -2.17 2.57
CA ALA A 480 -9.73 -1.49 3.65
C ALA A 480 -8.88 -1.39 4.93
N GLY A 481 -8.11 -2.46 5.24
CA GLY A 481 -7.14 -2.48 6.33
C GLY A 481 -6.03 -1.43 6.17
N ALA A 482 -5.49 -1.27 4.96
CA ALA A 482 -4.51 -0.24 4.65
C ALA A 482 -5.09 1.19 4.72
N ALA A 483 -6.36 1.37 4.35
CA ALA A 483 -7.05 2.66 4.36
C ALA A 483 -7.54 3.11 5.76
N LEU A 484 -7.46 2.25 6.80
CA LEU A 484 -7.97 2.54 8.15
C LEU A 484 -7.52 3.90 8.74
N PRO A 485 -6.26 4.36 8.62
CA PRO A 485 -5.85 5.65 9.17
C PRO A 485 -6.60 6.84 8.53
N VAL A 486 -6.80 6.79 7.22
CA VAL A 486 -7.52 7.83 6.47
C VAL A 486 -9.01 7.79 6.80
N MET A 487 -9.60 6.59 6.89
CA MET A 487 -10.98 6.42 7.36
C MET A 487 -11.20 6.98 8.78
N LEU A 488 -10.26 6.74 9.70
CA LEU A 488 -10.34 7.24 11.08
C LEU A 488 -10.16 8.76 11.16
N TYR A 489 -9.17 9.31 10.46
CA TYR A 489 -8.95 10.76 10.36
C TYR A 489 -10.23 11.47 9.88
N SER A 490 -10.82 10.97 8.80
CA SER A 490 -12.03 11.57 8.25
C SER A 490 -13.28 11.38 9.12
N ALA A 491 -13.37 10.29 9.89
CA ALA A 491 -14.42 10.09 10.88
C ALA A 491 -14.36 11.11 12.03
N ILE A 492 -13.17 11.56 12.45
CA ILE A 492 -13.02 12.62 13.46
C ILE A 492 -13.13 14.04 12.87
N SER A 493 -12.86 14.23 11.57
CA SER A 493 -13.01 15.53 10.89
C SER A 493 -14.46 16.00 10.70
N GLY A 494 -15.46 15.16 11.02
CA GLY A 494 -16.88 15.51 10.91
C GLY A 494 -17.41 15.67 9.47
N VAL A 495 -16.60 15.33 8.47
CA VAL A 495 -16.97 15.44 7.05
C VAL A 495 -17.89 14.27 6.68
N GLY A 496 -18.99 14.56 5.99
CA GLY A 496 -19.96 13.53 5.58
C GLY A 496 -19.33 12.48 4.65
N LEU A 497 -19.69 11.20 4.84
CA LEU A 497 -19.09 10.04 4.14
C LEU A 497 -19.03 10.19 2.61
N GLY A 498 -19.99 10.87 1.97
CA GLY A 498 -19.97 11.09 0.52
C GLY A 498 -18.80 11.97 0.04
N ALA A 499 -18.36 12.94 0.84
CA ALA A 499 -17.19 13.76 0.51
C ALA A 499 -15.87 13.05 0.84
N LEU A 500 -15.87 12.16 1.84
CA LEU A 500 -14.74 11.24 2.10
C LEU A 500 -14.53 10.26 0.94
N LEU A 501 -15.59 9.57 0.52
CA LEU A 501 -15.52 8.60 -0.58
C LEU A 501 -15.19 9.23 -1.94
N GLY A 502 -15.25 10.57 -2.03
CA GLY A 502 -14.86 11.36 -3.19
C GLY A 502 -13.51 12.07 -3.07
N SER A 503 -12.71 11.85 -2.01
CA SER A 503 -11.33 12.36 -1.98
C SER A 503 -10.42 11.54 -2.92
N GLU A 504 -9.38 12.17 -3.48
CA GLU A 504 -8.47 11.53 -4.46
C GLU A 504 -7.89 10.22 -3.90
N ASP A 505 -7.35 10.22 -2.67
CA ASP A 505 -6.73 9.03 -2.06
C ASP A 505 -7.73 7.87 -1.89
N ILE A 506 -8.89 8.13 -1.29
CA ILE A 506 -9.91 7.10 -1.03
C ILE A 506 -10.58 6.63 -2.33
N ALA A 507 -10.91 7.54 -3.24
CA ALA A 507 -11.50 7.17 -4.53
C ALA A 507 -10.50 6.36 -5.39
N SER A 508 -9.19 6.66 -5.30
CA SER A 508 -8.15 5.88 -5.97
C SER A 508 -8.04 4.45 -5.42
N GLU A 509 -8.16 4.26 -4.10
CA GLU A 509 -8.12 2.94 -3.46
C GLU A 509 -9.41 2.15 -3.71
N ILE A 510 -10.57 2.81 -3.73
CA ILE A 510 -11.84 2.19 -4.15
C ILE A 510 -11.75 1.71 -5.60
N ILE A 511 -11.21 2.52 -6.52
CA ILE A 511 -11.05 2.13 -7.92
C ILE A 511 -10.02 1.01 -8.09
N ARG A 512 -8.89 1.04 -7.36
CA ARG A 512 -7.90 -0.06 -7.28
C ARG A 512 -8.56 -1.37 -6.83
N THR A 513 -9.27 -1.33 -5.70
CA THR A 513 -9.94 -2.47 -5.09
C THR A 513 -11.03 -3.05 -6.00
N LEU A 514 -11.90 -2.20 -6.57
CA LEU A 514 -13.02 -2.64 -7.41
C LEU A 514 -12.55 -3.15 -8.78
N ALA A 515 -11.62 -2.46 -9.46
CA ALA A 515 -11.09 -2.92 -10.74
C ALA A 515 -10.33 -4.24 -10.59
N GLY A 516 -9.51 -4.37 -9.54
CA GLY A 516 -8.83 -5.63 -9.20
C GLY A 516 -9.81 -6.78 -8.93
N SER A 517 -10.87 -6.51 -8.14
CA SER A 517 -11.92 -7.50 -7.84
C SER A 517 -12.66 -7.96 -9.10
N VAL A 518 -13.03 -7.04 -10.01
CA VAL A 518 -13.64 -7.40 -11.31
C VAL A 518 -12.68 -8.21 -12.17
N GLY A 519 -11.39 -7.87 -12.17
CA GLY A 519 -10.34 -8.64 -12.85
C GLY A 519 -10.20 -10.08 -12.35
N ILE A 520 -10.33 -10.32 -11.04
CA ILE A 520 -10.35 -11.64 -10.42
C ILE A 520 -11.61 -12.42 -10.78
N VAL A 521 -12.79 -11.76 -10.72
CA VAL A 521 -14.08 -12.35 -11.13
C VAL A 521 -14.05 -12.75 -12.61
N ALA A 522 -13.34 -12.01 -13.47
CA ALA A 522 -13.12 -12.35 -14.87
C ALA A 522 -12.00 -13.39 -15.09
N ALA A 523 -10.97 -13.42 -14.25
CA ALA A 523 -9.84 -14.36 -14.36
C ALA A 523 -10.29 -15.81 -14.34
N VAL A 524 -11.27 -16.13 -13.48
CA VAL A 524 -11.79 -17.49 -13.35
C VAL A 524 -12.45 -18.00 -14.64
N PRO A 525 -13.52 -17.40 -15.22
CA PRO A 525 -14.11 -17.90 -16.46
C PRO A 525 -13.13 -17.88 -17.64
N VAL A 526 -12.29 -16.85 -17.77
CA VAL A 526 -11.28 -16.76 -18.85
C VAL A 526 -10.26 -17.90 -18.75
N THR A 527 -9.66 -18.09 -17.57
CA THR A 527 -8.66 -19.16 -17.37
C THR A 527 -9.30 -20.53 -17.47
N THR A 528 -10.52 -20.72 -16.94
CA THR A 528 -11.23 -21.99 -17.00
C THR A 528 -11.56 -22.39 -18.44
N VAL A 529 -12.00 -21.46 -19.32
CA VAL A 529 -12.29 -21.81 -20.71
C VAL A 529 -11.02 -22.12 -21.51
N LEU A 530 -9.94 -21.35 -21.30
CA LEU A 530 -8.64 -21.63 -21.91
C LEU A 530 -8.09 -23.00 -21.46
N ALA A 531 -8.16 -23.30 -20.16
CA ALA A 531 -7.72 -24.57 -19.60
C ALA A 531 -8.55 -25.74 -20.14
N ALA A 532 -9.88 -25.62 -20.15
CA ALA A 532 -10.77 -26.67 -20.62
C ALA A 532 -10.58 -26.97 -22.13
N LEU A 533 -10.36 -25.94 -22.96
CA LEU A 533 -10.09 -26.09 -24.40
C LEU A 533 -8.71 -26.71 -24.71
N ILE A 534 -7.75 -26.63 -23.78
CA ILE A 534 -6.38 -27.12 -23.97
C ILE A 534 -6.21 -28.51 -23.34
N ALA A 535 -6.64 -28.70 -22.09
CA ALA A 535 -6.60 -30.00 -21.40
C ALA A 535 -7.46 -31.06 -22.11
N SER A 536 -8.57 -30.68 -22.75
CA SER A 536 -9.37 -31.62 -23.59
C SER A 536 -8.69 -32.01 -24.91
N ARG A 537 -7.56 -31.37 -25.27
CA ARG A 537 -6.76 -31.65 -26.48
C ARG A 537 -5.44 -32.35 -26.16
N GLU A 538 -5.23 -32.73 -24.90
CA GLU A 538 -4.11 -33.58 -24.47
C GLU A 538 -4.51 -35.07 -24.53
N PRO A 539 -3.73 -35.92 -25.23
CA PRO A 539 -3.92 -37.37 -25.24
C PRO A 539 -3.87 -37.97 -23.83
N VAL A 540 -4.74 -38.94 -23.58
CA VAL A 540 -4.94 -39.54 -22.25
C VAL A 540 -3.69 -40.28 -21.75
N ASP A 541 -2.93 -40.89 -22.65
CA ASP A 541 -1.75 -41.70 -22.33
C ASP A 541 -0.67 -40.87 -21.61
N HIS A 542 -0.56 -39.57 -21.93
CA HIS A 542 0.34 -38.64 -21.25
C HIS A 542 -0.12 -38.29 -19.83
N LEU A 543 -1.40 -38.44 -19.49
CA LEU A 543 -1.93 -38.15 -18.16
C LEU A 543 -1.83 -39.35 -17.19
N VAL A 544 -1.68 -40.57 -17.72
CA VAL A 544 -1.63 -41.82 -16.92
C VAL A 544 -0.19 -42.30 -16.66
N SER A 545 0.78 -41.88 -17.48
CA SER A 545 2.19 -42.35 -17.44
C SER A 545 2.94 -42.11 -16.11
N THR A 546 2.40 -41.31 -15.19
CA THR A 546 2.93 -41.14 -13.82
C THR A 546 2.57 -42.28 -12.85
N THR A 547 1.86 -43.32 -13.30
CA THR A 547 1.23 -44.33 -12.41
C THR A 547 1.77 -45.75 -12.59
N ASN A 548 2.56 -46.01 -13.62
CA ASN A 548 3.18 -47.32 -13.82
C ASN A 548 4.53 -47.37 -13.06
N PRO A 549 4.80 -48.40 -12.24
CA PRO A 549 6.16 -48.73 -11.82
C PRO A 549 7.06 -48.98 -13.05
N PRO A 550 8.39 -48.84 -12.94
CA PRO A 550 9.28 -49.39 -13.96
C PRO A 550 9.03 -50.90 -14.09
N GLU A 551 8.92 -51.40 -15.33
CA GLU A 551 8.73 -52.82 -15.56
C GLU A 551 9.91 -53.61 -14.98
N SER A 552 9.62 -54.57 -14.11
CA SER A 552 10.62 -55.49 -13.58
C SER A 552 11.04 -56.45 -14.69
N HIS A 553 12.13 -56.11 -15.39
CA HIS A 553 12.80 -57.06 -16.28
C HIS A 553 13.14 -58.35 -15.51
N GLN A 554 12.59 -59.47 -15.99
CA GLN A 554 13.04 -60.83 -15.68
C GLN A 554 13.98 -61.29 -16.79
#